data_AF-A0A958IF81-F1
#
_entry.id   AF-A0A958IF81-F1
#
_cell.length_a   1.000
_cell.length_b   1.000
_cell.length_c   1.000
_cell.angle_alpha   90.00
_cell.angle_beta   90.00
_cell.angle_gamma   90.00
#
_symmetry.space_group_name_H-M   'P 1'
#
loop_
_entity.id
_entity.type
_entity.pdbx_description
1 polymer ?
#
loop_
_entity_poly.entity_id
_entity_poly.type
_entity_poly.pdbx_seq_one_letter_code
_entity_poly.pdbx_strand_id
1 'polypeptide(L)'
;MSQLLENLNPAQQEICKWINGPVLILAGAGSGKTRVLTHRIAHLILDHQIYPKSILAVTFTNKAAKEMKKRVESILNQSIDGLWIGTFHSLFARILRIEAKNIGYDSSFTIYDSQDSVNVVKGILTDHEINLKEHYPKQVYYHLSSLKDQLIEPSPIKYSVHLTKDELYDYVYYKYEEVLAKNNAFDFNDLIIKPIQLFQ
;
A
#
# COMPACT_ATOMS: atom_id res chain seq x y z
N MET A 1 14.71 -31.72 -14.07
CA MET A 1 13.72 -30.66 -14.36
C MET A 1 12.64 -30.83 -13.32
N SER A 2 12.30 -29.80 -12.52
CA SER A 2 11.37 -30.06 -11.43
C SER A 2 9.98 -30.38 -11.95
N GLN A 3 9.33 -31.34 -11.30
CA GLN A 3 7.94 -31.72 -11.56
C GLN A 3 6.97 -30.52 -11.47
N LEU A 4 7.41 -29.42 -10.85
CA LEU A 4 6.69 -28.15 -10.76
C LEU A 4 6.33 -27.58 -12.14
N LEU A 5 7.17 -27.80 -13.16
CA LEU A 5 6.97 -27.18 -14.48
C LEU A 5 6.26 -28.09 -15.49
N GLU A 6 6.12 -29.39 -15.20
CA GLU A 6 5.61 -30.39 -16.14
C GLU A 6 4.18 -30.11 -16.60
N ASN A 7 3.36 -29.57 -15.69
CA ASN A 7 1.95 -29.28 -15.97
C ASN A 7 1.71 -27.87 -16.55
N LEU A 8 2.77 -27.14 -16.94
CA LEU A 8 2.71 -25.81 -17.54
C LEU A 8 2.98 -25.88 -19.04
N ASN A 9 2.32 -25.01 -19.82
CA ASN A 9 2.61 -24.89 -21.25
C ASN A 9 4.00 -24.25 -21.48
N PRO A 10 4.58 -24.32 -22.69
CA PRO A 10 5.94 -23.83 -22.95
C PRO A 10 6.18 -22.37 -22.53
N ALA A 11 5.26 -21.45 -22.86
CA ALA A 11 5.38 -20.05 -22.49
C ALA A 11 5.34 -19.84 -20.96
N GLN A 12 4.49 -20.58 -20.25
CA GLN A 12 4.43 -20.55 -18.80
C GLN A 12 5.70 -21.10 -18.15
N GLN A 13 6.30 -22.14 -18.74
CA GLN A 13 7.58 -22.67 -18.28
C GLN A 13 8.71 -21.66 -18.46
N GLU A 14 8.76 -20.96 -19.60
CA GLU A 14 9.74 -19.89 -19.84
C GLU A 14 9.63 -18.78 -18.78
N ILE A 15 8.41 -18.35 -18.46
CA ILE A 15 8.17 -17.38 -17.40
C ILE A 15 8.68 -17.87 -16.04
N CYS A 16 8.47 -19.15 -15.71
CA CYS A 16 8.96 -19.70 -14.44
C CYS A 16 10.49 -19.78 -14.40
N LYS A 17 11.13 -20.15 -15.51
CA LYS A 17 12.60 -20.25 -15.64
C LYS A 17 13.30 -18.90 -15.71
N TRP A 18 12.57 -17.80 -15.94
CA TRP A 18 13.15 -16.46 -15.94
C TRP A 18 13.47 -16.00 -14.52
N ILE A 19 14.73 -16.04 -14.11
CA ILE A 19 15.16 -15.72 -12.74
C ILE A 19 15.68 -14.29 -12.61
N ASN A 20 16.52 -13.87 -13.56
CA ASN A 20 17.29 -12.63 -13.46
C ASN A 20 16.76 -11.56 -14.40
N GLY A 21 16.76 -10.31 -13.93
CA GLY A 21 16.37 -9.15 -14.73
C GLY A 21 14.86 -8.94 -14.86
N PRO A 22 14.44 -7.78 -15.40
CA PRO A 22 13.05 -7.41 -15.53
C PRO A 22 12.33 -8.28 -16.57
N VAL A 23 11.05 -8.58 -16.31
CA VAL A 23 10.17 -9.31 -17.25
C VAL A 23 8.77 -8.73 -17.22
N LEU A 24 8.18 -8.52 -18.40
CA LEU A 24 6.79 -8.12 -18.59
C LEU A 24 5.99 -9.29 -19.17
N ILE A 25 4.94 -9.71 -18.48
CA ILE A 25 4.08 -10.82 -18.91
C ILE A 25 2.72 -10.25 -19.34
N LEU A 26 2.45 -10.28 -20.64
CA LEU A 26 1.15 -9.92 -21.20
C LEU A 26 0.24 -11.16 -21.20
N ALA A 27 -0.84 -11.11 -20.42
CA ALA A 27 -1.66 -12.29 -20.18
C ALA A 27 -3.17 -11.98 -20.14
N GLY A 28 -3.89 -12.53 -21.12
CA GLY A 28 -5.35 -12.41 -21.24
C GLY A 28 -6.12 -13.09 -20.09
N ALA A 29 -7.44 -12.88 -20.04
CA ALA A 29 -8.31 -13.59 -19.11
C ALA A 29 -8.18 -15.12 -19.30
N GLY A 30 -8.26 -15.90 -18.22
CA GLY A 30 -8.18 -17.36 -18.28
C GLY A 30 -6.80 -17.98 -18.59
N SER A 31 -5.78 -17.19 -18.95
CA SER A 31 -4.43 -17.67 -19.32
C SER A 31 -3.60 -18.33 -18.20
N GLY A 32 -4.15 -18.43 -16.99
CA GLY A 32 -3.46 -19.04 -15.85
C GLY A 32 -2.45 -18.13 -15.14
N LYS A 33 -2.55 -16.79 -15.27
CA LYS A 33 -1.66 -15.80 -14.58
C LYS A 33 -1.25 -16.19 -13.16
N THR A 34 -2.23 -16.42 -12.29
CA THR A 34 -1.99 -16.77 -10.89
C THR A 34 -1.26 -18.10 -10.75
N ARG A 35 -1.57 -19.09 -11.61
CA ARG A 35 -0.88 -20.38 -11.64
C ARG A 35 0.59 -20.19 -12.01
N VAL A 36 0.88 -19.40 -13.03
CA VAL A 36 2.27 -19.11 -13.44
C VAL A 36 3.05 -18.43 -12.32
N LEU A 37 2.48 -17.39 -11.69
CA LEU A 37 3.17 -16.67 -10.61
C LEU A 37 3.44 -17.56 -9.38
N THR A 38 2.48 -18.41 -9.00
CA THR A 38 2.65 -19.33 -7.85
C THR A 38 3.69 -20.41 -8.13
N HIS A 39 3.68 -21.00 -9.33
CA HIS A 39 4.71 -21.96 -9.75
C HIS A 39 6.09 -21.29 -9.86
N ARG A 40 6.17 -20.06 -10.34
CA ARG A 40 7.43 -19.31 -10.40
C ARG A 40 8.01 -19.09 -8.99
N ILE A 41 7.20 -18.67 -8.03
CA ILE A 41 7.65 -18.52 -6.63
C ILE A 41 8.16 -19.85 -6.09
N ALA A 42 7.43 -20.95 -6.31
CA ALA A 42 7.85 -22.27 -5.86
C ALA A 42 9.16 -22.72 -6.52
N HIS A 43 9.32 -22.45 -7.82
CA HIS A 43 10.55 -22.74 -8.58
C HIS A 43 11.76 -21.97 -8.04
N LEU A 44 11.60 -20.68 -7.72
CA LEU A 44 12.65 -19.87 -7.09
C LEU A 44 13.09 -20.46 -5.75
N ILE A 45 12.16 -20.98 -4.95
CA ILE A 45 12.46 -21.54 -3.63
C ILE A 45 13.10 -22.93 -3.73
N LEU A 46 12.48 -23.87 -4.46
CA LEU A 46 12.93 -25.27 -4.49
C LEU A 46 14.14 -25.49 -5.39
N ASP A 47 14.11 -24.95 -6.60
CA ASP A 47 15.11 -25.28 -7.61
C ASP A 47 16.30 -24.32 -7.58
N HIS A 48 16.06 -23.07 -7.16
CA HIS A 48 17.09 -22.04 -7.06
C HIS A 48 17.51 -21.73 -5.62
N GLN A 49 16.93 -22.41 -4.62
CA GLN A 49 17.28 -22.27 -3.20
C GLN A 49 17.20 -20.81 -2.69
N ILE A 50 16.32 -19.99 -3.29
CA ILE A 50 16.09 -18.62 -2.84
C ILE A 50 15.27 -18.65 -1.56
N TYR A 51 15.79 -18.01 -0.51
CA TYR A 51 15.08 -17.90 0.76
C TYR A 51 13.72 -17.19 0.57
N PRO A 52 12.62 -17.70 1.14
CA PRO A 52 11.30 -17.08 0.99
C PRO A 52 11.25 -15.61 1.38
N LYS A 53 12.00 -15.21 2.42
CA LYS A 53 12.12 -13.81 2.88
C LYS A 53 12.69 -12.84 1.84
N SER A 54 13.35 -13.35 0.80
CA SER A 54 13.93 -12.57 -0.30
C SER A 54 12.98 -12.37 -1.49
N ILE A 55 11.76 -12.90 -1.42
CA ILE A 55 10.76 -12.81 -2.48
C ILE A 55 9.59 -11.92 -2.03
N LEU A 56 9.22 -10.98 -2.89
CA LEU A 56 8.08 -10.07 -2.74
C LEU A 56 7.04 -10.34 -3.83
N ALA A 57 5.79 -10.56 -3.44
CA ALA A 57 4.66 -10.71 -4.34
C ALA A 57 3.52 -9.77 -3.94
N VAL A 58 3.21 -8.82 -4.81
CA VAL A 58 2.20 -7.79 -4.57
C VAL A 58 0.95 -8.04 -5.41
N THR A 59 -0.23 -7.82 -4.83
CA THR A 59 -1.52 -7.92 -5.53
C THR A 59 -2.49 -6.82 -5.09
N PHE A 60 -3.60 -6.65 -5.80
CA PHE A 60 -4.56 -5.58 -5.52
C PHE A 60 -5.53 -5.91 -4.37
N THR A 61 -5.78 -7.18 -4.05
CA THR A 61 -6.77 -7.54 -3.03
C THR A 61 -6.22 -8.50 -1.98
N ASN A 62 -6.70 -8.35 -0.74
CA ASN A 62 -6.36 -9.28 0.34
C ASN A 62 -6.79 -10.72 0.03
N LYS A 63 -7.89 -10.89 -0.72
CA LYS A 63 -8.36 -12.22 -1.16
C LYS A 63 -7.34 -12.87 -2.10
N ALA A 64 -6.87 -12.14 -3.10
CA ALA A 64 -5.86 -12.65 -4.03
C ALA A 64 -4.54 -12.97 -3.32
N ALA A 65 -4.13 -12.16 -2.33
CA ALA A 65 -2.92 -12.41 -1.56
C ALA A 65 -3.02 -13.71 -0.76
N LYS A 66 -4.14 -13.90 -0.03
CA LYS A 66 -4.41 -15.12 0.74
C LYS A 66 -4.48 -16.34 -0.17
N GLU A 67 -5.13 -16.23 -1.32
CA GLU A 67 -5.23 -17.31 -2.30
C GLU A 67 -3.86 -17.68 -2.88
N MET A 68 -3.06 -16.68 -3.26
CA MET A 68 -1.69 -16.89 -3.76
C MET A 68 -0.82 -17.59 -2.71
N LYS A 69 -0.87 -17.13 -1.45
CA LYS A 69 -0.17 -17.76 -0.33
C LYS A 69 -0.52 -19.25 -0.20
N LYS A 70 -1.81 -19.58 -0.12
CA LYS A 70 -2.28 -20.97 -0.02
C LYS A 70 -1.82 -21.84 -1.18
N ARG A 71 -1.83 -21.29 -2.40
CA ARG A 71 -1.37 -22.02 -3.60
C ARG A 71 0.12 -22.31 -3.54
N VAL A 72 0.96 -21.35 -3.13
CA VAL A 72 2.41 -21.58 -2.99
C VAL A 72 2.68 -22.61 -1.89
N GLU A 73 2.03 -22.51 -0.73
CA GLU A 73 2.14 -23.50 0.36
C GLU A 73 1.77 -24.91 -0.13
N SER A 74 0.67 -25.02 -0.88
CA SER A 74 0.22 -26.28 -1.45
C SER A 74 1.21 -26.87 -2.47
N ILE A 75 1.87 -26.04 -3.27
CA ILE A 75 2.87 -26.50 -4.25
C ILE A 75 4.14 -26.98 -3.54
N LEU A 76 4.55 -26.27 -2.48
CA LEU A 76 5.77 -26.58 -1.74
C LEU A 76 5.58 -27.67 -0.67
N ASN A 77 4.33 -27.97 -0.31
CA ASN A 77 3.95 -28.84 0.79
C ASN A 77 4.61 -28.46 2.13
N GLN A 78 4.77 -27.15 2.36
CA GLN A 78 5.35 -26.58 3.58
C GLN A 78 4.89 -25.13 3.80
N SER A 79 5.10 -24.63 5.01
CA SER A 79 4.92 -23.21 5.32
C SER A 79 5.93 -22.36 4.55
N ILE A 80 5.51 -21.17 4.15
CA ILE A 80 6.33 -20.17 3.47
C ILE A 80 6.63 -18.99 4.39
N ASP A 81 7.05 -19.31 5.62
CA ASP A 81 7.34 -18.30 6.63
C ASP A 81 8.39 -17.30 6.14
N GLY A 82 8.10 -16.02 6.35
CA GLY A 82 8.92 -14.91 5.87
C GLY A 82 8.63 -14.44 4.45
N LEU A 83 7.92 -15.20 3.61
CA LEU A 83 7.56 -14.74 2.27
C LEU A 83 6.66 -13.49 2.31
N TRP A 84 7.00 -12.47 1.54
CA TRP A 84 6.24 -11.23 1.49
C TRP A 84 5.16 -11.30 0.42
N ILE A 85 3.97 -11.81 0.78
CA ILE A 85 2.78 -11.80 -0.08
C ILE A 85 1.72 -10.88 0.51
N GLY A 86 1.27 -9.87 -0.24
CA GLY A 86 0.25 -8.95 0.25
C GLY A 86 -0.21 -7.93 -0.78
N THR A 87 -1.06 -7.02 -0.34
CA THR A 87 -1.32 -5.76 -1.04
C THR A 87 -0.25 -4.73 -0.72
N PHE A 88 -0.12 -3.69 -1.56
CA PHE A 88 0.75 -2.54 -1.28
C PHE A 88 0.56 -2.03 0.15
N HIS A 89 -0.68 -1.70 0.52
CA HIS A 89 -1.04 -1.23 1.87
C HIS A 89 -0.61 -2.20 2.97
N SER A 90 -0.89 -3.50 2.84
CA SER A 90 -0.53 -4.47 3.88
C SER A 90 0.98 -4.65 4.04
N LEU A 91 1.72 -4.64 2.92
CA LEU A 91 3.17 -4.83 2.90
C LEU A 91 3.88 -3.59 3.40
N PHE A 92 3.44 -2.41 2.98
CA PHE A 92 3.98 -1.14 3.42
C PHE A 92 3.61 -0.79 4.85
N ALA A 93 2.40 -1.13 5.31
CA ALA A 93 2.09 -1.08 6.74
C ALA A 93 3.05 -1.98 7.53
N ARG A 94 3.35 -3.19 7.05
CA ARG A 94 4.35 -4.07 7.69
C ARG A 94 5.75 -3.45 7.72
N ILE A 95 6.18 -2.77 6.66
CA ILE A 95 7.46 -2.04 6.64
C ILE A 95 7.44 -0.90 7.67
N LEU A 96 6.39 -0.09 7.68
CA LEU A 96 6.22 0.99 8.66
C LEU A 96 6.18 0.48 10.09
N ARG A 97 5.56 -0.68 10.37
CA ARG A 97 5.60 -1.28 11.72
C ARG A 97 7.02 -1.57 12.21
N ILE A 98 7.96 -1.79 11.29
CA ILE A 98 9.37 -2.05 11.60
C ILE A 98 10.15 -0.73 11.66
N GLU A 99 9.94 0.16 10.68
CA GLU A 99 10.87 1.26 10.38
C GLU A 99 10.29 2.67 10.61
N ALA A 100 9.04 2.81 11.07
CA ALA A 100 8.37 4.11 11.25
C ALA A 100 9.15 5.10 12.12
N LYS A 101 9.97 4.60 13.05
CA LYS A 101 10.82 5.43 13.92
C LYS A 101 11.80 6.30 13.15
N ASN A 102 12.25 5.86 11.97
CA ASN A 102 13.18 6.62 11.14
C ASN A 102 12.53 7.84 10.48
N ILE A 103 11.20 7.91 10.45
CA ILE A 103 10.43 9.04 9.91
C ILE A 103 9.62 9.75 10.99
N GLY A 104 9.97 9.56 12.27
CA GLY A 104 9.40 10.29 13.40
C GLY A 104 8.08 9.74 13.95
N TYR A 105 7.69 8.51 13.59
CA TYR A 105 6.47 7.86 14.09
C TYR A 105 6.80 6.65 14.96
N ASP A 106 5.90 6.25 15.86
CA ASP A 106 6.06 4.99 16.59
C ASP A 106 5.46 3.82 15.82
N SER A 107 6.11 2.65 15.93
CA SER A 107 5.66 1.37 15.39
C SER A 107 4.22 0.98 15.76
N SER A 108 3.64 1.52 16.84
CA SER A 108 2.28 1.27 17.31
C SER A 108 1.23 2.21 16.71
N PHE A 109 1.52 2.85 15.57
CA PHE A 109 0.60 3.79 14.92
C PHE A 109 -0.81 3.22 14.66
N THR A 110 -1.80 4.09 14.65
CA THR A 110 -3.18 3.72 14.28
C THR A 110 -3.39 3.95 12.79
N ILE A 111 -4.13 3.05 12.13
CA ILE A 111 -4.53 3.25 10.73
C ILE A 111 -5.96 3.77 10.74
N TYR A 112 -6.15 5.00 10.30
CA TYR A 112 -7.48 5.61 10.20
C TYR A 112 -8.20 5.10 8.96
N ASP A 113 -9.47 4.74 9.15
CA ASP A 113 -10.36 4.49 8.01
C ASP A 113 -10.92 5.80 7.44
N SER A 114 -11.72 5.71 6.37
CA SER A 114 -12.27 6.91 5.75
C SER A 114 -13.21 7.70 6.68
N GLN A 115 -13.88 7.05 7.62
CA GLN A 115 -14.77 7.73 8.55
C GLN A 115 -13.97 8.46 9.63
N ASP A 116 -12.91 7.83 10.15
CA ASP A 116 -11.97 8.46 11.07
C ASP A 116 -11.33 9.71 10.43
N SER A 117 -10.82 9.59 9.21
CA SER A 117 -10.21 10.73 8.50
C SER A 117 -11.21 11.87 8.23
N VAL A 118 -12.46 11.54 7.86
CA VAL A 118 -13.52 12.56 7.69
C VAL A 118 -13.85 13.24 9.03
N ASN A 119 -13.80 12.52 10.14
CA ASN A 119 -14.03 13.08 11.47
C ASN A 119 -12.90 14.04 11.87
N VAL A 120 -11.63 13.72 11.54
CA VAL A 120 -10.50 14.65 11.75
C VAL A 120 -10.75 15.95 10.99
N VAL A 121 -11.08 15.86 9.70
CA VAL A 121 -11.38 17.04 8.87
C VAL A 121 -12.54 17.85 9.47
N LYS A 122 -13.62 17.19 9.90
CA LYS A 122 -14.74 17.86 10.57
C LYS A 122 -14.32 18.59 11.84
N GLY A 123 -13.44 18.00 12.64
CA GLY A 123 -12.87 18.64 13.83
C GLY A 123 -12.12 19.93 13.47
N ILE A 124 -11.19 19.84 12.51
CA ILE A 124 -10.41 21.00 12.04
C ILE A 124 -11.32 22.14 11.56
N LEU A 125 -12.35 21.81 10.76
CA LEU A 125 -13.30 22.81 10.27
C LEU A 125 -14.10 23.46 11.40
N THR A 126 -14.50 22.68 12.40
CA THR A 126 -15.26 23.17 13.57
C THR A 126 -14.41 24.07 14.46
N ASP A 127 -13.16 23.68 14.72
CA ASP A 127 -12.22 24.43 15.56
C ASP A 127 -11.87 25.82 15.02
N HIS A 128 -12.05 26.03 13.71
CA HIS A 128 -11.81 27.31 13.03
C HIS A 128 -13.10 28.03 12.61
N GLU A 129 -14.26 27.59 13.14
CA GLU A 129 -15.57 28.17 12.84
C GLU A 129 -15.92 28.18 11.34
N ILE A 130 -15.37 27.24 10.56
CA ILE A 130 -15.62 27.13 9.12
C ILE A 130 -16.99 26.49 8.90
N ASN A 131 -17.80 27.10 8.02
CA ASN A 131 -19.17 26.67 7.75
C ASN A 131 -19.24 25.27 7.10
N LEU A 132 -19.69 24.27 7.87
CA LEU A 132 -19.83 22.88 7.42
C LEU A 132 -20.87 22.65 6.31
N LYS A 133 -21.78 23.61 6.08
CA LYS A 133 -22.76 23.56 4.98
C LYS A 133 -22.19 24.05 3.66
N GLU A 134 -21.13 24.87 3.72
CA GLU A 134 -20.39 25.33 2.55
C GLU A 134 -19.22 24.39 2.24
N HIS A 135 -18.55 23.89 3.29
CA HIS A 135 -17.42 22.98 3.21
C HIS A 135 -17.75 21.64 3.88
N TYR A 136 -18.39 20.74 3.14
CA TYR A 136 -18.76 19.42 3.65
C TYR A 136 -17.51 18.59 3.97
N PRO A 137 -17.31 18.11 5.22
CA PRO A 137 -16.07 17.43 5.63
C PRO A 137 -15.66 16.26 4.72
N LYS A 138 -16.63 15.48 4.25
CA LYS A 138 -16.39 14.37 3.33
C LYS A 138 -15.83 14.83 1.98
N GLN A 139 -16.32 15.95 1.43
CA GLN A 139 -15.83 16.50 0.17
C GLN A 139 -14.43 17.09 0.34
N VAL A 140 -14.18 17.77 1.45
CA VAL A 140 -12.86 18.30 1.79
C VAL A 140 -11.86 17.14 1.91
N TYR A 141 -12.18 16.10 2.69
CA TYR A 141 -11.33 14.91 2.82
C TYR A 141 -10.98 14.27 1.46
N TYR A 142 -11.95 14.07 0.57
CA TYR A 142 -11.66 13.48 -0.74
C TYR A 142 -10.78 14.38 -1.62
N HIS A 143 -10.90 15.71 -1.48
CA HIS A 143 -9.98 16.63 -2.14
C HIS A 143 -8.56 16.43 -1.61
N LEU A 144 -8.37 16.36 -0.28
CA LEU A 144 -7.06 16.13 0.32
C LEU A 144 -6.47 14.77 -0.08
N SER A 145 -7.28 13.71 -0.06
CA SER A 145 -6.88 12.36 -0.47
C SER A 145 -6.45 12.35 -1.95
N SER A 146 -7.11 13.12 -2.81
CA SER A 146 -6.71 13.28 -4.22
C SER A 146 -5.38 14.02 -4.39
N LEU A 147 -5.06 14.99 -3.53
CA LEU A 147 -3.75 15.64 -3.50
C LEU A 147 -2.67 14.66 -3.04
N LYS A 148 -2.93 13.89 -1.97
CA LYS A 148 -2.06 12.81 -1.50
C LYS A 148 -1.76 11.78 -2.57
N ASP A 149 -2.76 11.31 -3.32
CA ASP A 149 -2.57 10.36 -4.43
C ASP A 149 -1.67 10.91 -5.55
N GLN A 150 -1.60 12.22 -5.70
CA GLN A 150 -0.73 12.92 -6.64
C GLN A 150 0.65 13.27 -6.04
N LEU A 151 0.92 12.86 -4.79
CA LEU A 151 2.12 13.20 -4.02
C LEU A 151 2.30 14.71 -3.84
N ILE A 152 1.19 15.45 -3.74
CA ILE A 152 1.20 16.88 -3.47
C ILE A 152 1.19 17.06 -1.94
N GLU A 153 2.21 17.75 -1.44
CA GLU A 153 2.34 18.12 -0.03
C GLU A 153 1.62 19.44 0.27
N PRO A 154 1.03 19.60 1.48
CA PRO A 154 0.40 20.85 1.87
C PRO A 154 1.43 21.93 2.17
N SER A 155 1.08 23.19 1.92
CA SER A 155 1.91 24.32 2.33
C SER A 155 1.55 24.83 3.74
N PRO A 156 2.52 25.28 4.55
CA PRO A 156 2.26 25.89 5.85
C PRO A 156 1.70 27.31 5.67
N ILE A 157 0.43 27.43 5.32
CA ILE A 157 -0.28 28.71 5.17
C ILE A 157 -0.89 29.12 6.52
N LYS A 158 -0.95 30.42 6.81
CA LYS A 158 -1.70 30.94 7.98
C LYS A 158 -3.18 31.04 7.64
N TYR A 159 -4.04 30.62 8.58
CA TYR A 159 -5.48 30.81 8.43
C TYR A 159 -5.85 32.30 8.31
N SER A 160 -6.79 32.58 7.41
CA SER A 160 -7.42 33.88 7.23
C SER A 160 -8.86 33.67 6.74
N VAL A 161 -9.78 34.56 7.15
CA VAL A 161 -11.18 34.52 6.68
C VAL A 161 -11.31 34.89 5.19
N HIS A 162 -10.25 35.42 4.58
CA HIS A 162 -10.23 35.84 3.18
C HIS A 162 -9.54 34.82 2.25
N LEU A 163 -9.19 33.63 2.76
CA LEU A 163 -8.61 32.58 1.92
C LEU A 163 -9.59 32.19 0.81
N THR A 164 -9.06 31.98 -0.38
CA THR A 164 -9.77 31.28 -1.44
C THR A 164 -10.05 29.84 -1.01
N LYS A 165 -10.95 29.16 -1.72
CA LYS A 165 -11.30 27.77 -1.41
C LYS A 165 -10.08 26.83 -1.45
N ASP A 166 -9.19 27.04 -2.42
CA ASP A 166 -8.00 26.20 -2.58
C ASP A 166 -7.00 26.45 -1.45
N GLU A 167 -6.75 27.71 -1.10
CA GLU A 167 -5.88 28.05 0.04
C GLU A 167 -6.47 27.55 1.37
N LEU A 168 -7.79 27.57 1.52
CA LEU A 168 -8.47 26.99 2.68
C LEU A 168 -8.25 25.48 2.76
N TYR A 169 -8.36 24.77 1.62
CA TYR A 169 -8.17 23.32 1.60
C TYR A 169 -6.72 22.93 1.83
N ASP A 170 -5.77 23.71 1.32
CA ASP A 170 -4.34 23.54 1.62
C ASP A 170 -4.05 23.78 3.10
N TYR A 171 -4.66 24.81 3.72
CA TYR A 171 -4.59 25.03 5.17
C TYR A 171 -5.14 23.84 5.97
N VAL A 172 -6.33 23.35 5.61
CA VAL A 172 -6.96 22.19 6.28
C VAL A 172 -6.10 20.95 6.10
N TYR A 173 -5.46 20.77 4.95
CA TYR A 173 -4.55 19.66 4.70
C TYR A 173 -3.29 19.72 5.56
N TYR A 174 -2.67 20.89 5.68
CA TYR A 174 -1.56 21.09 6.59
C TYR A 174 -1.94 20.71 8.04
N LYS A 175 -3.09 21.19 8.52
CA LYS A 175 -3.62 20.84 9.85
C LYS A 175 -3.96 19.36 9.99
N TYR A 176 -4.48 18.74 8.94
CA TYR A 176 -4.79 17.32 8.93
C TYR A 176 -3.54 16.47 9.13
N GLU A 177 -2.45 16.77 8.42
CA GLU A 177 -1.16 16.09 8.63
C GLU A 177 -0.60 16.30 10.05
N GLU A 178 -0.71 17.51 10.61
CA GLU A 178 -0.31 17.78 12.00
C GLU A 178 -1.12 16.93 13.00
N VAL A 179 -2.43 16.81 12.78
CA VAL A 179 -3.30 16.00 13.65
C VAL A 179 -2.95 14.52 13.54
N LEU A 180 -2.74 13.99 12.33
CA LEU A 180 -2.32 12.60 12.14
C LEU A 180 -0.98 12.31 12.82
N ALA A 181 0.03 13.16 12.60
CA ALA A 181 1.34 13.03 13.21
C ALA A 181 1.27 13.06 14.75
N LYS A 182 0.54 14.03 15.32
CA LYS A 182 0.36 14.17 16.77
C LYS A 182 -0.31 12.94 17.40
N ASN A 183 -1.22 12.30 16.68
CA ASN A 183 -1.93 11.11 17.15
C ASN A 183 -1.21 9.79 16.81
N ASN A 184 0.02 9.87 16.26
CA ASN A 184 0.74 8.71 15.75
C ASN A 184 -0.17 7.86 14.84
N ALA A 185 -0.80 8.51 13.86
CA ALA A 185 -1.76 7.90 12.97
C ALA A 185 -1.33 8.06 11.51
N PHE A 186 -1.72 7.07 10.70
CA PHE A 186 -1.63 7.11 9.24
C PHE A 186 -3.01 6.88 8.66
N ASP A 187 -3.37 7.62 7.61
CA ASP A 187 -4.51 7.24 6.78
C ASP A 187 -4.10 6.22 5.70
N PHE A 188 -5.04 5.86 4.83
CA PHE A 188 -4.79 4.86 3.80
C PHE A 188 -3.80 5.33 2.73
N ASN A 189 -3.80 6.63 2.40
CA ASN A 189 -2.85 7.19 1.44
C ASN A 189 -1.43 7.22 2.04
N ASP A 190 -1.30 7.50 3.35
CA ASP A 190 -0.02 7.49 4.06
C ASP A 190 0.68 6.12 4.04
N LEU A 191 -0.09 5.03 3.99
CA LEU A 191 0.49 3.68 3.84
C LEU A 191 1.22 3.50 2.51
N ILE A 192 1.09 4.41 1.55
CA ILE A 192 1.89 4.44 0.32
C ILE A 192 2.94 5.55 0.38
N ILE A 193 2.57 6.75 0.85
CA ILE A 193 3.43 7.95 0.82
C ILE A 193 4.58 7.86 1.83
N LYS A 194 4.29 7.49 3.09
CA LYS A 194 5.30 7.45 4.15
C LYS A 194 6.41 6.41 3.90
N PRO A 195 6.13 5.22 3.31
CA PRO A 195 7.18 4.33 2.81
C PRO A 195 8.09 4.96 1.74
N ILE A 196 7.56 5.80 0.85
CA ILE A 196 8.39 6.51 -0.14
C ILE A 196 9.35 7.47 0.58
N GLN A 197 8.83 8.23 1.54
CA GLN A 197 9.65 9.11 2.39
C GLN A 197 10.72 8.33 3.16
N LEU A 198 10.38 7.15 3.69
CA LEU A 198 11.31 6.27 4.41
C LEU A 198 12.46 5.76 3.52
N PHE A 199 12.22 5.59 2.22
CA PHE A 199 13.23 5.07 1.28
C PHE A 199 14.13 6.14 0.66
N GLN A 200 13.87 7.42 0.92
CA GLN A 200 14.68 8.55 0.48
C GLN A 200 15.73 8.93 1.54
#